data_AF-A0A8X7UDX5-F1
#
_entry.id   AF-A0A8X7UDX5-F1
#
_cell.length_a   1.000
_cell.length_b   1.000
_cell.length_c   1.000
_cell.angle_alpha   90.00
_cell.angle_beta   90.00
_cell.angle_gamma   90.00
#
_symmetry.space_group_name_H-M   'P 1'
#
loop_
_entity.id
_entity.type
_entity.pdbx_description
1 polymer ?
#
loop_
_entity_poly.entity_id
_entity_poly.type
_entity_poly.pdbx_seq_one_letter_code
_entity_poly.pdbx_strand_id
1 'polypeptide(L)'
;MDEELKSLIKVWISAIISISYCYYIPPRIKSGVPRLCSLCPVLALFLVLPLCFSSVHLSLITAFFLTWLANFKLILFSFDKGPLIPLPPSLSRFICFTCFPIKAQQNPKSQNHMPKLVFAIKVAIFGVLLHLYGYRKNLSPALLLALYFVHLYLEIEIILSFIKNVVCIFLGCDLEPQSNKPYLATSLQDFWGRRWNLMVPAILRPAVYAPMRRVSERRMSSAWALFPGILAAFIVSGLVHELLFFYLTLGREEEDDGDTAVAAESGCVEAAHCRVRDCDGWVVIYTSAYKERRDREIHQ
;
A
#
# COMPACT_ATOMS: atom_id res chain seq x y z
N MET A 1 8.80 3.54 23.79
CA MET A 1 9.89 3.52 22.77
C MET A 1 10.61 2.17 22.76
N ASP A 2 11.07 1.66 23.90
CA ASP A 2 11.84 0.40 23.95
C ASP A 2 11.05 -0.85 23.55
N GLU A 3 9.77 -0.97 23.95
CA GLU A 3 8.93 -2.11 23.57
C GLU A 3 8.57 -2.11 22.08
N GLU A 4 8.24 -0.95 21.51
CA GLU A 4 7.99 -0.80 20.07
C GLU A 4 9.22 -1.17 19.23
N LEU A 5 10.42 -0.75 19.66
CA LEU A 5 11.66 -1.14 19.00
C LEU A 5 11.88 -2.65 19.06
N LYS A 6 11.59 -3.30 20.20
CA LYS A 6 11.65 -4.77 20.31
C LYS A 6 10.64 -5.44 19.38
N SER A 7 9.42 -4.95 19.29
CA SER A 7 8.40 -5.45 18.35
C SER A 7 8.86 -5.29 16.90
N LEU A 8 9.42 -4.14 16.54
CA LEU A 8 9.98 -3.89 15.21
C LEU A 8 11.06 -4.91 14.86
N ILE A 9 12.02 -5.13 15.76
CA ILE A 9 13.11 -6.09 15.57
C ILE A 9 12.53 -7.51 15.39
N LYS A 10 11.61 -7.93 16.26
CA LYS A 10 10.97 -9.26 16.17
C LYS A 10 10.26 -9.45 14.84
N VAL A 11 9.42 -8.49 14.44
CA VAL A 11 8.63 -8.54 13.21
C VAL A 11 9.54 -8.65 11.98
N TRP A 12 10.57 -7.82 11.88
CA TRP A 12 11.46 -7.83 10.71
C TRP A 12 12.39 -9.05 10.68
N ILE A 13 12.82 -9.58 11.83
CA ILE A 13 13.53 -10.87 11.89
C ILE A 13 12.62 -11.99 11.40
N SER A 14 11.37 -12.07 11.88
CA SER A 14 10.39 -13.07 11.43
C SER A 14 10.11 -12.94 9.94
N ALA A 15 9.99 -11.72 9.41
CA ALA A 15 9.82 -11.47 7.99
C ALA A 15 11.04 -11.97 7.18
N ILE A 16 12.26 -11.65 7.58
CA ILE A 16 13.50 -12.07 6.90
C ILE A 16 13.63 -13.60 6.90
N ILE A 17 13.37 -14.26 8.02
CA ILE A 17 13.40 -15.73 8.13
C ILE A 17 12.38 -16.35 7.17
N SER A 18 11.15 -15.82 7.16
CA SER A 18 10.08 -16.32 6.30
C SER A 18 10.37 -16.13 4.82
N ILE A 19 10.96 -14.99 4.44
CA ILE A 19 11.35 -14.74 3.05
C ILE A 19 12.54 -15.60 2.65
N SER A 20 13.46 -15.86 3.57
CA SER A 20 14.57 -16.79 3.34
C SER A 20 14.06 -18.20 3.08
N TYR A 21 13.06 -18.65 3.83
CA TYR A 21 12.34 -19.89 3.52
C TYR A 21 11.75 -19.84 2.10
N CYS A 22 11.06 -18.75 1.74
CA CYS A 22 10.48 -18.55 0.40
C CYS A 22 11.51 -18.56 -0.74
N TYR A 23 12.75 -18.18 -0.46
CA TYR A 23 13.84 -18.19 -1.43
C TYR A 23 14.41 -19.60 -1.64
N TYR A 24 14.54 -20.40 -0.59
CA TYR A 24 15.21 -21.69 -0.68
C TYR A 24 14.27 -22.86 -0.99
N ILE A 25 13.07 -22.93 -0.39
CA ILE A 25 12.22 -24.12 -0.46
C ILE A 25 11.21 -24.07 -1.62
N PRO A 26 10.32 -23.06 -1.72
CA PRO A 26 9.28 -23.03 -2.75
C PRO A 26 9.74 -23.08 -4.22
N PRO A 27 10.90 -22.50 -4.64
CA PRO A 27 11.33 -22.65 -6.03
C PRO A 27 11.63 -24.10 -6.43
N ARG A 28 11.90 -24.99 -5.47
CA ARG A 28 12.09 -26.43 -5.70
C ARG A 28 10.78 -27.21 -5.86
N ILE A 29 9.65 -26.56 -5.55
CA ILE A 29 8.31 -27.13 -5.67
C ILE A 29 7.72 -26.73 -7.03
N LYS A 30 6.95 -27.64 -7.64
CA LYS A 30 6.24 -27.38 -8.90
C LYS A 30 5.35 -26.14 -8.77
N SER A 31 5.45 -25.27 -9.78
CA SER A 31 4.63 -24.06 -9.90
C SER A 31 3.14 -24.36 -9.87
N GLY A 32 2.36 -23.44 -9.31
CA GLY A 32 0.93 -23.54 -9.13
C GLY A 32 0.54 -23.80 -7.68
N VAL A 33 -0.55 -24.56 -7.52
CA VAL A 33 -1.18 -24.82 -6.20
C VAL A 33 -0.22 -25.44 -5.17
N PRO A 34 0.64 -26.43 -5.50
CA PRO A 34 1.55 -27.02 -4.52
C PRO A 34 2.52 -25.99 -3.93
N ARG A 35 3.07 -25.12 -4.77
CA ARG A 35 3.95 -24.03 -4.31
C ARG A 35 3.17 -23.01 -3.50
N LEU A 36 1.94 -22.67 -3.89
CA LEU A 36 1.09 -21.78 -3.11
C LEU A 36 0.80 -22.33 -1.71
N CYS A 37 0.45 -23.61 -1.60
CA CYS A 37 0.23 -24.28 -0.31
C CYS A 37 1.49 -24.22 0.59
N SER A 38 2.68 -24.37 0.03
CA SER A 38 3.93 -24.22 0.80
C SER A 38 4.16 -22.79 1.32
N LEU A 39 3.61 -21.79 0.64
CA LEU A 39 3.71 -20.37 1.01
C LEU A 39 2.61 -19.93 1.97
N CYS A 40 1.50 -20.68 2.09
CA CYS A 40 0.35 -20.31 2.95
C CYS A 40 0.73 -19.93 4.39
N PRO A 41 1.63 -20.65 5.10
CA PRO A 41 2.05 -20.25 6.44
C PRO A 41 2.71 -18.87 6.48
N VAL A 42 3.54 -18.55 5.48
CA VAL A 42 4.20 -17.24 5.37
C VAL A 42 3.19 -16.14 5.04
N LEU A 43 2.25 -16.42 4.12
CA LEU A 43 1.19 -15.47 3.76
C LEU A 43 0.33 -15.13 4.98
N ALA A 44 -0.07 -16.13 5.76
CA ALA A 44 -0.84 -15.93 6.99
C ALA A 44 -0.04 -15.14 8.03
N LEU A 45 1.24 -15.45 8.23
CA LEU A 45 2.10 -14.69 9.14
C LEU A 45 2.18 -13.21 8.74
N PHE A 46 2.30 -12.89 7.45
CA PHE A 46 2.36 -11.51 6.97
C PHE A 46 1.05 -10.72 7.15
N LEU A 47 -0.09 -11.40 7.37
CA LEU A 47 -1.33 -10.75 7.78
C LEU A 47 -1.35 -10.43 9.28
N VAL A 48 -0.61 -11.18 10.10
CA VAL A 48 -0.61 -11.04 11.56
C VAL A 48 0.45 -10.07 12.05
N LEU A 49 1.62 -10.03 11.40
CA LEU A 49 2.76 -9.22 11.85
C LEU A 49 2.48 -7.72 12.11
N PRO A 50 1.62 -7.02 11.33
CA PRO A 50 1.31 -5.61 11.62
C PRO A 50 0.62 -5.41 12.97
N LEU A 51 -0.10 -6.42 13.47
CA LEU A 51 -0.80 -6.38 14.77
C LEU A 51 0.16 -6.40 15.97
N CYS A 52 1.46 -6.57 15.75
CA CYS A 52 2.45 -6.56 16.81
C CYS A 52 2.92 -5.15 17.19
N PHE A 53 2.45 -4.11 16.49
CA PHE A 53 2.77 -2.71 16.75
C PHE A 53 1.61 -2.02 17.46
N SER A 54 1.94 -1.26 18.50
CA SER A 54 0.99 -0.35 19.15
C SER A 54 0.88 0.96 18.35
N SER A 55 1.96 1.37 17.67
CA SER A 55 1.96 2.58 16.84
C SER A 55 1.21 2.39 15.52
N VAL A 56 0.25 3.29 15.25
CA VAL A 56 -0.54 3.30 14.01
C VAL A 56 0.34 3.38 12.77
N HIS A 57 1.32 4.28 12.76
CA HIS A 57 2.19 4.48 11.59
C HIS A 57 3.07 3.25 11.30
N LEU A 58 3.66 2.63 12.33
CA LEU A 58 4.48 1.42 12.16
C LEU A 58 3.64 0.22 11.70
N SER A 59 2.44 0.07 12.27
CA SER A 59 1.47 -0.94 11.85
C SER A 59 1.08 -0.77 10.38
N LEU A 60 0.67 0.44 9.98
CA LEU A 60 0.22 0.74 8.62
C LEU A 60 1.34 0.55 7.59
N ILE A 61 2.55 1.04 7.86
CA ILE A 61 3.71 0.87 6.98
C ILE A 61 4.06 -0.61 6.83
N THR A 62 4.05 -1.38 7.93
CA THR A 62 4.32 -2.81 7.90
C THR A 62 3.24 -3.57 7.13
N ALA A 63 1.97 -3.23 7.34
CA ALA A 63 0.84 -3.83 6.63
C ALA A 63 0.95 -3.55 5.12
N PHE A 64 1.27 -2.32 4.73
CA PHE A 64 1.48 -1.99 3.32
C PHE A 64 2.60 -2.84 2.69
N PHE A 65 3.75 -3.01 3.36
CA PHE A 65 4.86 -3.81 2.79
C PHE A 65 4.64 -5.32 2.84
N LEU A 66 4.18 -5.87 3.97
CA LEU A 66 4.08 -7.32 4.16
C LEU A 66 2.72 -7.85 3.72
N THR A 67 1.64 -7.35 4.33
CA THR A 67 0.27 -7.81 4.09
C THR A 67 -0.17 -7.59 2.65
N TRP A 68 0.21 -6.45 2.04
CA TRP A 68 -0.14 -6.17 0.66
C TRP A 68 0.96 -6.57 -0.32
N LEU A 69 2.10 -5.86 -0.33
CA LEU A 69 3.07 -6.03 -1.42
C LEU A 69 3.72 -7.41 -1.42
N ALA A 70 4.27 -7.84 -0.28
CA ALA A 70 5.00 -9.10 -0.19
C ALA A 70 4.07 -10.29 -0.46
N ASN A 71 2.87 -10.32 0.15
CA ASN A 71 1.89 -11.38 -0.09
C ASN A 71 1.50 -11.50 -1.56
N PHE A 72 1.12 -10.41 -2.22
CA PHE A 72 0.73 -10.50 -3.63
C PHE A 72 1.90 -10.91 -4.54
N LYS A 73 3.13 -10.46 -4.24
CA LYS A 73 4.32 -10.90 -4.98
C LYS A 73 4.64 -12.38 -4.76
N LEU A 74 4.49 -12.89 -3.54
CA LEU A 74 4.66 -14.31 -3.23
C LEU A 74 3.57 -15.18 -3.86
N ILE A 75 2.32 -14.72 -3.89
CA ILE A 75 1.24 -15.37 -4.62
C ILE A 75 1.58 -15.43 -6.10
N LEU A 76 2.02 -14.33 -6.72
CA LEU A 76 2.44 -14.31 -8.11
C LEU A 76 3.62 -15.26 -8.37
N PHE A 77 4.62 -15.25 -7.49
CA PHE A 77 5.78 -16.15 -7.52
C PHE A 77 5.38 -17.62 -7.44
N SER A 78 4.28 -17.94 -6.75
CA SER A 78 3.77 -19.31 -6.70
C SER A 78 3.37 -19.85 -8.09
N PHE A 79 3.02 -18.96 -9.02
CA PHE A 79 2.59 -19.27 -10.39
C PHE A 79 3.60 -18.83 -11.47
N ASP A 80 4.88 -18.67 -11.11
CA ASP A 80 5.95 -18.16 -11.99
C ASP A 80 5.63 -16.82 -12.67
N LYS A 81 4.98 -15.92 -11.93
CA LYS A 81 4.65 -14.56 -12.41
C LYS A 81 5.19 -13.49 -11.47
N GLY A 82 5.13 -12.25 -11.95
CA GLY A 82 5.42 -11.07 -11.14
C GLY A 82 6.91 -10.74 -11.06
N PRO A 83 7.28 -9.79 -10.18
CA PRO A 83 8.61 -9.19 -10.16
C PRO A 83 9.69 -10.09 -9.55
N LEU A 84 9.32 -11.23 -8.97
CA LEU A 84 10.25 -12.20 -8.36
C LEU A 84 10.72 -13.27 -9.36
N ILE A 85 10.31 -13.16 -10.63
CA ILE A 85 10.69 -14.07 -11.71
C ILE A 85 11.38 -13.25 -12.82
N PRO A 86 12.59 -13.67 -13.28
CA PRO A 86 13.37 -14.81 -12.81
C PRO A 86 13.85 -14.62 -11.36
N LEU A 87 14.16 -15.75 -10.69
CA LEU A 87 14.60 -15.73 -9.29
C LEU A 87 15.82 -14.82 -9.15
N PRO A 88 15.78 -13.79 -8.27
CA PRO A 88 16.92 -12.93 -8.00
C PRO A 88 18.14 -13.75 -7.59
N PRO A 89 19.36 -13.37 -8.02
CA PRO A 89 20.56 -14.19 -7.82
C PRO A 89 21.06 -14.22 -6.37
N SER A 90 20.59 -13.28 -5.53
CA SER A 90 20.97 -13.21 -4.12
C SER A 90 19.74 -13.12 -3.22
N LEU A 91 19.85 -13.69 -2.02
CA LEU A 91 18.83 -13.62 -0.99
C LEU A 91 18.49 -12.16 -0.62
N SER A 92 19.49 -11.29 -0.55
CA SER A 92 19.30 -9.86 -0.26
C SER A 92 18.42 -9.17 -1.30
N ARG A 93 18.65 -9.44 -2.60
CA ARG A 93 17.82 -8.90 -3.68
C ARG A 93 16.41 -9.46 -3.61
N PHE A 94 16.26 -10.76 -3.31
CA PHE A 94 14.95 -11.37 -3.15
C PHE A 94 14.16 -10.76 -1.99
N ILE A 95 14.80 -10.53 -0.83
CA ILE A 95 14.19 -9.85 0.31
C ILE A 95 13.73 -8.45 -0.08
N CYS A 96 14.61 -7.64 -0.68
CA CYS A 96 14.27 -6.28 -1.07
C CYS A 96 13.13 -6.24 -2.10
N PHE A 97 13.17 -7.08 -3.15
CA PHE A 97 12.12 -7.14 -4.16
C PHE A 97 10.80 -7.68 -3.61
N THR A 98 10.83 -8.51 -2.56
CA THR A 98 9.63 -9.02 -1.90
C THR A 98 8.99 -7.93 -1.04
N CYS A 99 9.71 -7.36 -0.08
CA CYS A 99 9.16 -6.42 0.91
C CYS A 99 8.83 -5.04 0.32
N PHE A 100 9.72 -4.49 -0.50
CA PHE A 100 9.64 -3.07 -0.85
C PHE A 100 8.97 -2.85 -2.21
N PRO A 101 8.34 -1.69 -2.45
CA PRO A 101 7.67 -1.38 -3.71
C PRO A 101 8.63 -1.11 -4.87
N ILE A 102 9.76 -1.80 -4.93
CA ILE A 102 10.83 -1.56 -5.89
C ILE A 102 10.70 -2.46 -7.13
N LYS A 103 11.11 -1.92 -8.27
CA LYS A 103 11.27 -2.68 -9.51
C LYS A 103 12.59 -2.25 -10.15
N ALA A 104 13.43 -3.24 -10.47
CA ALA A 104 14.70 -2.97 -11.12
C ALA A 104 14.46 -2.33 -12.50
N GLN A 105 15.13 -1.22 -12.75
CA GLN A 105 15.04 -0.54 -14.03
C GLN A 105 15.90 -1.29 -15.06
N GLN A 106 15.26 -1.81 -16.12
CA GLN A 106 15.95 -2.58 -17.16
C GLN A 106 16.70 -1.70 -18.18
N ASN A 107 16.34 -0.42 -18.26
CA ASN A 107 17.01 0.55 -19.13
C ASN A 107 17.15 1.90 -18.41
N PRO A 108 18.35 2.27 -17.94
CA PRO A 108 18.60 3.58 -17.36
C PRO A 108 18.51 4.62 -18.48
N LYS A 109 17.33 5.23 -18.67
CA LYS A 109 17.26 6.50 -19.37
C LYS A 109 17.87 7.54 -18.45
N SER A 110 18.75 8.39 -18.98
CA SER A 110 19.30 9.54 -18.26
C SER A 110 18.16 10.45 -17.79
N GLN A 111 17.67 10.20 -16.57
CA GLN A 111 16.69 11.09 -15.96
C GLN A 111 17.44 12.25 -15.30
N ASN A 112 17.01 13.45 -15.66
CA ASN A 112 17.60 14.72 -15.30
C ASN A 112 18.02 14.84 -13.82
N HIS A 113 19.14 15.54 -13.67
CA HIS A 113 20.05 15.61 -12.55
C HIS A 113 19.54 16.33 -11.28
N MET A 114 18.25 16.26 -10.92
CA MET A 114 17.69 16.96 -9.75
C MET A 114 16.71 16.16 -8.84
N PRO A 115 16.87 14.84 -8.62
CA PRO A 115 15.94 14.09 -7.75
C PRO A 115 16.02 14.51 -6.26
N LYS A 116 17.21 14.90 -5.78
CA LYS A 116 17.43 15.31 -4.38
C LYS A 116 16.74 16.64 -4.04
N LEU A 117 16.80 17.62 -4.96
CA LEU A 117 16.13 18.91 -4.75
C LEU A 117 14.61 18.76 -4.70
N VAL A 118 14.03 17.96 -5.59
CA VAL A 118 12.58 17.70 -5.59
C VAL A 118 12.15 17.03 -4.28
N PHE A 119 12.94 16.09 -3.77
CA PHE A 119 12.69 15.48 -2.46
C PHE A 119 12.77 16.51 -1.32
N ALA A 120 13.81 17.35 -1.29
CA ALA A 120 13.96 18.40 -0.27
C ALA A 120 12.80 19.40 -0.30
N ILE A 121 12.33 19.81 -1.49
CA ILE A 121 11.16 20.68 -1.66
C ILE A 121 9.91 20.01 -1.07
N LYS A 122 9.67 18.72 -1.36
CA LYS A 122 8.52 17.98 -0.79
C LYS A 122 8.56 17.96 0.74
N VAL A 123 9.72 17.70 1.33
CA VAL A 123 9.90 17.71 2.80
C VAL A 123 9.66 19.11 3.37
N ALA A 124 10.15 20.17 2.71
CA ALA A 124 9.91 21.54 3.14
C ALA A 124 8.40 21.90 3.09
N ILE A 125 7.71 21.54 2.01
CA ILE A 125 6.25 21.73 1.89
C ILE A 125 5.52 20.95 2.99
N PHE A 126 5.94 19.72 3.28
CA PHE A 126 5.36 18.93 4.36
C PHE A 126 5.54 19.60 5.73
N GLY A 127 6.71 20.19 6.01
CA GLY A 127 6.94 20.96 7.23
C GLY A 127 6.03 22.19 7.35
N VAL A 128 5.83 22.92 6.25
CA VAL A 128 4.88 24.06 6.21
C VAL A 128 3.45 23.59 6.45
N LEU A 129 3.07 22.44 5.88
CA LEU A 129 1.75 21.83 6.06
C LEU A 129 1.50 21.45 7.52
N LEU A 130 2.49 20.87 8.19
CA LEU A 130 2.42 20.57 9.63
C LEU A 130 2.21 21.83 10.47
N HIS A 131 2.93 22.92 10.15
CA HIS A 131 2.73 24.20 10.81
C HIS A 131 1.32 24.78 10.57
N LEU A 132 0.77 24.60 9.36
CA LEU A 132 -0.57 25.09 9.01
C LEU A 132 -1.68 24.37 9.80
N TYR A 133 -1.49 23.12 10.23
CA TYR A 133 -2.42 22.43 11.12
C TYR A 133 -2.56 23.09 12.49
N GLY A 134 -1.59 23.89 12.94
CA GLY A 134 -1.71 24.72 14.15
C GLY A 134 -2.87 25.73 14.06
N TYR A 135 -3.27 26.10 12.85
CA TYR A 135 -4.37 27.05 12.58
C TYR A 135 -5.67 26.36 12.18
N ARG A 136 -5.78 25.03 12.34
CA ARG A 136 -6.92 24.22 11.85
C ARG A 136 -8.30 24.76 12.23
N LYS A 137 -8.44 25.34 13.43
CA LYS A 137 -9.70 25.90 13.94
C LYS A 137 -10.21 27.09 13.14
N ASN A 138 -9.31 27.78 12.42
CA ASN A 138 -9.63 28.98 11.65
C ASN A 138 -9.79 28.68 10.15
N LEU A 139 -9.57 27.44 9.71
CA LEU A 139 -9.64 27.05 8.31
C LEU A 139 -11.06 26.61 7.94
N SER A 140 -11.47 26.92 6.71
CA SER A 140 -12.75 26.40 6.21
C SER A 140 -12.70 24.88 6.06
N PRO A 141 -13.82 24.16 6.23
CA PRO A 141 -13.85 22.70 6.10
C PRO A 141 -13.36 22.19 4.74
N ALA A 142 -13.62 22.93 3.66
CA ALA A 142 -13.14 22.58 2.32
C ALA A 142 -11.61 22.69 2.20
N LEU A 143 -11.03 23.75 2.79
CA LEU A 143 -9.59 23.92 2.82
C LEU A 143 -8.93 22.85 3.68
N LEU A 144 -9.49 22.53 4.84
CA LEU A 144 -8.99 21.48 5.72
C LEU A 144 -8.96 20.12 5.00
N LEU A 145 -10.03 19.77 4.28
CA LEU A 145 -10.07 18.55 3.48
C LEU A 145 -8.98 18.54 2.38
N ALA A 146 -8.80 19.66 1.67
CA ALA A 146 -7.75 19.77 0.65
C ALA A 146 -6.34 19.59 1.27
N LEU A 147 -6.10 20.16 2.45
CA LEU A 147 -4.84 20.00 3.17
C LEU A 147 -4.60 18.54 3.58
N TYR A 148 -5.63 17.80 3.99
CA TYR A 148 -5.47 16.39 4.30
C TYR A 148 -5.10 15.55 3.08
N PHE A 149 -5.70 15.81 1.91
CA PHE A 149 -5.29 15.13 0.67
C PHE A 149 -3.82 15.41 0.31
N VAL A 150 -3.37 16.66 0.49
CA VAL A 150 -1.97 17.03 0.26
C VAL A 150 -1.05 16.36 1.27
N HIS A 151 -1.47 16.24 2.53
CA HIS A 151 -0.72 15.57 3.59
C HIS A 151 -0.48 14.10 3.27
N LEU A 152 -1.57 13.34 3.02
CA LEU A 152 -1.50 11.93 2.63
C LEU A 152 -0.63 11.71 1.39
N TYR A 153 -0.80 12.57 0.37
CA TYR A 153 0.00 12.51 -0.83
C TYR A 153 1.50 12.68 -0.54
N LEU A 154 1.87 13.71 0.24
CA LEU A 154 3.27 14.00 0.56
C LEU A 154 3.88 12.94 1.45
N GLU A 155 3.15 12.47 2.47
CA GLU A 155 3.62 11.44 3.40
C GLU A 155 3.98 10.15 2.67
N ILE A 156 3.05 9.63 1.85
CA ILE A 156 3.28 8.42 1.04
C ILE A 156 4.47 8.63 0.10
N GLU A 157 4.52 9.76 -0.60
CA GLU A 157 5.63 10.06 -1.53
C GLU A 157 6.99 10.16 -0.83
N ILE A 158 7.04 10.76 0.37
CA ILE A 158 8.28 10.92 1.15
C ILE A 158 8.76 9.56 1.64
N ILE A 159 7.89 8.75 2.25
CA ILE A 159 8.22 7.41 2.76
C ILE A 159 8.71 6.51 1.62
N LEU A 160 7.97 6.46 0.51
CA LEU A 160 8.32 5.63 -0.65
C LEU A 160 9.63 6.08 -1.32
N SER A 161 9.87 7.39 -1.41
CA SER A 161 11.12 7.93 -1.96
C SER A 161 12.32 7.64 -1.05
N PHE A 162 12.14 7.75 0.27
CA PHE A 162 13.17 7.41 1.25
C PHE A 162 13.58 5.94 1.12
N ILE A 163 12.60 5.03 1.13
CA ILE A 163 12.85 3.58 0.99
C ILE A 163 13.53 3.26 -0.33
N LYS A 164 13.07 3.85 -1.44
CA LYS A 164 13.71 3.69 -2.74
C LYS A 164 15.20 4.06 -2.67
N ASN A 165 15.55 5.19 -2.08
CA ASN A 165 16.94 5.65 -2.00
C ASN A 165 17.78 4.71 -1.12
N VAL A 166 17.28 4.30 0.05
CA VAL A 166 17.97 3.36 0.94
C VAL A 166 18.24 2.03 0.23
N VAL A 167 17.23 1.48 -0.44
CA VAL A 167 17.37 0.21 -1.16
C VAL A 167 18.26 0.34 -2.39
N CYS A 168 18.21 1.45 -3.11
CA CYS A 168 19.09 1.74 -4.25
C CYS A 168 20.56 1.75 -3.81
N ILE A 169 20.88 2.38 -2.68
CA ILE A 169 22.22 2.40 -2.10
C ILE A 169 22.64 1.00 -1.68
N PHE A 170 21.74 0.23 -1.05
CA PHE A 170 22.04 -1.11 -0.56
C PHE A 170 22.24 -2.15 -1.68
N LEU A 171 21.45 -2.08 -2.75
CA LEU A 171 21.50 -3.03 -3.86
C LEU A 171 22.43 -2.59 -5.01
N GLY A 172 22.80 -1.31 -5.07
CA GLY A 172 23.61 -0.73 -6.14
C GLY A 172 22.92 -0.77 -7.51
N CYS A 173 21.58 -0.72 -7.56
CA CYS A 173 20.82 -0.78 -8.81
C CYS A 173 19.82 0.37 -8.95
N ASP A 174 19.63 0.83 -10.18
CA ASP A 174 18.60 1.82 -10.49
C ASP A 174 17.22 1.21 -10.36
N LEU A 175 16.37 1.90 -9.60
CA LEU A 175 15.00 1.50 -9.32
C LEU A 175 14.02 2.40 -10.05
N GLU A 176 12.93 1.83 -10.55
CA GLU A 176 11.84 2.61 -11.16
C GLU A 176 11.30 3.67 -10.18
N PRO A 177 10.83 4.84 -10.67
CA PRO A 177 10.13 5.80 -9.83
C PRO A 177 8.81 5.21 -9.31
N GLN A 178 8.45 5.54 -8.08
CA GLN A 178 7.22 5.05 -7.44
C GLN A 178 5.97 5.73 -8.00
N SER A 179 6.09 6.99 -8.39
CA SER A 179 5.03 7.78 -9.02
C SER A 179 5.60 8.60 -10.17
N ASN A 180 4.73 8.93 -11.13
CA ASN A 180 5.06 9.71 -12.32
C ASN A 180 4.16 10.96 -12.42
N LYS A 181 4.49 11.99 -11.63
CA LYS A 181 3.80 13.30 -11.61
C LYS A 181 2.27 13.15 -11.63
N PRO A 182 1.66 12.58 -10.57
CA PRO A 182 0.24 12.23 -10.54
C PRO A 182 -0.70 13.43 -10.70
N TYR A 183 -0.26 14.61 -10.28
CA TYR A 183 -0.99 15.88 -10.45
C TYR A 183 -1.13 16.34 -11.92
N LEU A 184 -0.46 15.69 -12.88
CA LEU A 184 -0.61 15.95 -14.32
C LEU A 184 -1.53 14.95 -15.03
N ALA A 185 -2.30 14.15 -14.28
CA ALA A 185 -3.22 13.19 -14.86
C ALA A 185 -4.37 13.88 -15.62
N THR A 186 -4.68 13.40 -16.82
CA THR A 186 -5.80 13.90 -17.64
C THR A 186 -7.08 13.09 -17.48
N SER A 187 -7.02 11.95 -16.78
CA SER A 187 -8.16 11.08 -16.48
C SER A 187 -7.88 10.21 -15.25
N LEU A 188 -8.94 9.63 -14.65
CA LEU A 188 -8.80 8.68 -13.54
C LEU A 188 -8.01 7.42 -13.93
N GLN A 189 -8.17 6.94 -15.16
CA GLN A 189 -7.40 5.82 -15.68
C GLN A 189 -5.91 6.15 -15.76
N ASP A 190 -5.57 7.37 -16.20
CA ASP A 190 -4.18 7.83 -16.28
C ASP A 190 -3.57 8.01 -14.88
N PHE A 191 -4.34 8.56 -13.94
CA PHE A 191 -3.94 8.71 -12.54
C PHE A 191 -3.61 7.35 -11.90
N TRP A 192 -4.60 6.46 -11.78
CA TRP A 192 -4.47 5.18 -11.08
C TRP A 192 -3.65 4.14 -11.85
N GLY A 193 -3.60 4.23 -13.17
CA GLY A 193 -2.93 3.24 -14.00
C GLY A 193 -1.46 3.54 -14.30
N ARG A 194 -1.08 4.82 -14.39
CA ARG A 194 0.21 5.22 -14.99
C ARG A 194 0.99 6.26 -14.22
N ARG A 195 0.44 6.82 -13.13
CA ARG A 195 1.08 7.94 -12.43
C ARG A 195 1.14 7.82 -10.92
N TRP A 196 0.11 7.27 -10.28
CA TRP A 196 0.06 7.09 -8.84
C TRP A 196 0.52 5.69 -8.45
N ASN A 197 1.48 5.60 -7.52
CA ASN A 197 1.94 4.35 -6.88
C ASN A 197 2.04 3.17 -7.86
N LEU A 198 2.96 3.26 -8.82
CA LEU A 198 3.09 2.35 -9.97
C LEU A 198 3.28 0.88 -9.60
N MET A 199 3.73 0.60 -8.38
CA MET A 199 3.85 -0.77 -7.88
C MET A 199 2.48 -1.45 -7.71
N VAL A 200 1.47 -0.73 -7.21
CA VAL A 200 0.13 -1.28 -6.99
C VAL A 200 -0.49 -1.81 -8.29
N PRO A 201 -0.62 -1.03 -9.39
CA PRO A 201 -1.13 -1.56 -10.65
C PRO A 201 -0.17 -2.57 -11.28
N ALA A 202 1.15 -2.49 -11.05
CA ALA A 202 2.10 -3.50 -11.53
C ALA A 202 1.88 -4.88 -10.88
N ILE A 203 1.36 -4.93 -9.66
CA ILE A 203 1.02 -6.16 -8.94
C ILE A 203 -0.41 -6.61 -9.26
N LEU A 204 -1.40 -5.70 -9.18
CA LEU A 204 -2.81 -6.04 -9.40
C LEU A 204 -3.10 -6.50 -10.84
N ARG A 205 -2.37 -5.97 -11.83
CA ARG A 205 -2.51 -6.38 -13.23
C ARG A 205 -2.29 -7.89 -13.43
N PRO A 206 -1.12 -8.46 -13.08
CA PRO A 206 -0.89 -9.90 -13.22
C PRO A 206 -1.63 -10.74 -12.17
N ALA A 207 -1.92 -10.21 -10.98
CA ALA A 207 -2.52 -10.98 -9.88
C ALA A 207 -4.04 -11.14 -10.02
N VAL A 208 -4.73 -10.09 -10.48
CA VAL A 208 -6.20 -10.04 -10.45
C VAL A 208 -6.77 -9.79 -11.86
N TYR A 209 -6.37 -8.68 -12.49
CA TYR A 209 -6.93 -8.26 -13.78
C TYR A 209 -6.72 -9.31 -14.88
N ALA A 210 -5.48 -9.76 -15.09
CA ALA A 210 -5.15 -10.67 -16.19
C ALA A 210 -5.74 -12.08 -16.03
N PRO A 211 -5.81 -12.68 -14.82
CA PRO A 211 -6.58 -13.89 -14.60
C PRO A 211 -8.08 -13.69 -14.86
N MET A 212 -8.68 -12.61 -14.34
CA MET A 212 -10.13 -12.38 -14.47
C MET A 212 -10.56 -12.06 -15.89
N ARG A 213 -9.75 -11.29 -16.62
CA ARG A 213 -9.94 -11.07 -18.04
C ARG A 213 -9.91 -12.40 -18.81
N ARG A 214 -8.92 -13.27 -18.56
CA ARG A 214 -8.82 -14.58 -19.23
C ARG A 214 -10.00 -15.50 -18.96
N VAL A 215 -10.55 -15.49 -17.73
CA VAL A 215 -11.75 -16.26 -17.41
C VAL A 215 -12.97 -15.66 -18.13
N SER A 216 -13.07 -14.34 -18.18
CA SER A 216 -14.19 -13.63 -18.82
C SER A 216 -14.18 -13.78 -20.35
N GLU A 217 -13.00 -13.77 -20.99
CA GLU A 217 -12.84 -14.01 -22.43
C GLU A 217 -13.34 -15.39 -22.88
N ARG A 218 -13.42 -16.38 -21.97
CA ARG A 218 -14.02 -17.69 -22.28
C ARG A 218 -15.54 -17.66 -22.40
N ARG A 219 -16.20 -16.63 -21.84
CA ARG A 219 -17.66 -16.53 -21.77
C ARG A 219 -18.24 -15.30 -22.47
N MET A 220 -17.42 -14.28 -22.72
CA MET A 220 -17.85 -12.98 -23.24
C MET A 220 -16.90 -12.52 -24.35
N SER A 221 -17.38 -11.63 -25.22
CA SER A 221 -16.52 -11.02 -26.24
C SER A 221 -15.45 -10.11 -25.61
N SER A 222 -14.36 -9.90 -26.33
CA SER A 222 -13.13 -9.24 -25.83
C SER A 222 -13.39 -7.88 -25.16
N ALA A 223 -14.34 -7.08 -25.68
CA ALA A 223 -14.69 -5.78 -25.11
C ALA A 223 -15.38 -5.91 -23.74
N TRP A 224 -16.30 -6.86 -23.59
CA TRP A 224 -17.03 -7.09 -22.34
C TRP A 224 -16.16 -7.78 -21.29
N ALA A 225 -15.16 -8.56 -21.71
CA ALA A 225 -14.21 -9.21 -20.79
C ALA A 225 -13.27 -8.23 -20.06
N LEU A 226 -13.12 -6.99 -20.54
CA LEU A 226 -12.35 -5.94 -19.88
C LEU A 226 -12.99 -5.51 -18.56
N PHE A 227 -14.31 -5.38 -18.54
CA PHE A 227 -15.05 -4.82 -17.41
C PHE A 227 -14.94 -5.68 -16.14
N PRO A 228 -15.18 -7.00 -16.16
CA PRO A 228 -14.98 -7.86 -15.00
C PRO A 228 -13.55 -7.83 -14.46
N GLY A 229 -12.56 -7.75 -15.35
CA GLY A 229 -11.15 -7.64 -14.94
C GLY A 229 -10.87 -6.35 -14.17
N ILE A 230 -11.37 -5.22 -14.66
CA ILE A 230 -11.22 -3.91 -14.00
C ILE A 230 -11.98 -3.93 -12.66
N LEU A 231 -13.25 -4.34 -12.67
CA LEU A 231 -14.08 -4.41 -11.47
C LEU A 231 -13.43 -5.28 -10.39
N ALA A 232 -12.93 -6.47 -10.74
CA ALA A 232 -12.24 -7.34 -9.80
C ALA A 232 -10.98 -6.69 -9.22
N ALA A 233 -10.18 -5.99 -10.04
CA ALA A 233 -9.00 -5.28 -9.56
C ALA A 233 -9.34 -4.15 -8.58
N PHE A 234 -10.42 -3.40 -8.84
CA PHE A 234 -10.91 -2.36 -7.93
C PHE A 234 -11.48 -2.94 -6.63
N ILE A 235 -12.25 -4.05 -6.69
CA ILE A 235 -12.77 -4.73 -5.50
C ILE A 235 -11.62 -5.24 -4.63
N VAL A 236 -10.66 -5.95 -5.22
CA VAL A 236 -9.50 -6.46 -4.46
C VAL A 236 -8.68 -5.31 -3.88
N SER A 237 -8.47 -4.24 -4.64
CA SER A 237 -7.82 -3.04 -4.12
C SER A 237 -8.59 -2.46 -2.93
N GLY A 238 -9.91 -2.31 -3.03
CA GLY A 238 -10.76 -1.79 -1.96
C GLY A 238 -10.72 -2.66 -0.70
N LEU A 239 -10.81 -3.98 -0.84
CA LEU A 239 -10.69 -4.92 0.28
C LEU A 239 -9.34 -4.83 1.00
N VAL A 240 -8.25 -4.59 0.26
CA VAL A 240 -6.94 -4.39 0.88
C VAL A 240 -6.91 -3.05 1.62
N HIS A 241 -7.51 -1.99 1.09
CA HIS A 241 -7.58 -0.72 1.83
C HIS A 241 -8.43 -0.85 3.09
N GLU A 242 -9.57 -1.56 3.06
CA GLU A 242 -10.37 -1.90 4.25
C GLU A 242 -9.53 -2.67 5.28
N LEU A 243 -8.70 -3.62 4.83
CA LEU A 243 -7.78 -4.32 5.71
C LEU A 243 -6.69 -3.40 6.30
N LEU A 244 -6.17 -2.45 5.53
CA LEU A 244 -5.23 -1.44 6.03
C LEU A 244 -5.91 -0.51 7.05
N PHE A 245 -7.16 -0.10 6.80
CA PHE A 245 -7.95 0.68 7.74
C PHE A 245 -8.27 -0.10 9.00
N PHE A 246 -8.51 -1.41 8.91
CA PHE A 246 -8.67 -2.27 10.07
C PHE A 246 -7.45 -2.22 11.00
N TYR A 247 -6.23 -2.32 10.44
CA TYR A 247 -5.00 -2.16 11.23
C TYR A 247 -4.87 -0.77 11.87
N LEU A 248 -5.30 0.29 11.17
CA LEU A 248 -5.33 1.65 11.70
C LEU A 248 -6.30 1.78 12.88
N THR A 249 -7.49 1.19 12.77
CA THR A 249 -8.51 1.28 13.82
C THR A 249 -8.15 0.51 15.08
N LEU A 250 -7.43 -0.62 14.95
CA LEU A 250 -6.95 -1.39 16.10
C LEU A 250 -5.85 -0.67 16.87
N GLY A 251 -4.92 0.00 16.18
CA GLY A 251 -3.90 0.82 16.85
C GLY A 251 -4.49 2.03 17.60
N ARG A 252 -5.71 2.45 17.23
CA ARG A 252 -6.41 3.59 17.84
C ARG A 252 -6.99 3.30 19.22
N GLU A 253 -7.20 2.03 19.60
CA GLU A 253 -7.69 1.70 20.95
C GLU A 253 -6.61 1.91 22.03
N GLU A 254 -5.33 2.04 21.65
CA GLU A 254 -4.20 2.26 22.57
C GLU A 254 -3.62 3.68 22.54
N GLU A 255 -3.83 4.47 21.48
CA GLU A 255 -3.14 5.74 21.22
C GLU A 255 -4.08 6.97 21.31
N ASP A 256 -4.81 7.13 22.42
CA ASP A 256 -5.70 8.29 22.68
C ASP A 256 -4.97 9.53 23.25
N ASP A 257 -3.73 9.79 22.80
CA ASP A 257 -3.01 11.01 23.17
C ASP A 257 -2.23 11.63 21.99
N GLY A 258 -2.84 12.63 21.36
CA GLY A 258 -2.12 13.78 20.83
C GLY A 258 -1.57 13.76 19.40
N ASP A 259 -1.61 12.65 18.65
CA ASP A 259 -0.91 12.62 17.35
C ASP A 259 -1.70 13.30 16.20
N THR A 260 -1.16 14.42 15.72
CA THR A 260 -1.80 15.29 14.73
C THR A 260 -1.89 14.67 13.33
N ALA A 261 -1.03 13.70 13.01
CA ALA A 261 -1.08 12.91 11.79
C ALA A 261 -2.19 11.86 11.81
N VAL A 262 -2.38 11.16 12.94
CA VAL A 262 -3.52 10.26 13.16
C VAL A 262 -4.84 11.02 13.11
N ALA A 263 -4.89 12.25 13.63
CA ALA A 263 -6.04 13.15 13.48
C ALA A 263 -6.29 13.60 12.03
N ALA A 264 -5.26 13.62 11.17
CA ALA A 264 -5.39 13.95 9.75
C ALA A 264 -5.91 12.79 8.91
N GLU A 265 -5.42 11.57 9.17
CA GLU A 265 -5.97 10.35 8.58
C GLU A 265 -7.40 10.10 9.06
N SER A 266 -7.66 10.27 10.36
CA SER A 266 -9.00 10.18 10.96
C SER A 266 -9.93 11.29 10.43
N GLY A 267 -9.43 12.52 10.27
CA GLY A 267 -10.20 13.63 9.69
C GLY A 267 -10.54 13.41 8.20
N CYS A 268 -9.67 12.75 7.43
CA CYS A 268 -10.01 12.30 6.07
C CYS A 268 -11.14 11.27 6.07
N VAL A 269 -11.06 10.28 6.96
CA VAL A 269 -12.05 9.20 7.08
C VAL A 269 -13.38 9.77 7.57
N GLU A 270 -13.38 10.62 8.58
CA GLU A 270 -14.57 11.22 9.16
C GLU A 270 -15.20 12.27 8.22
N ALA A 271 -14.40 13.05 7.49
CA ALA A 271 -14.92 13.95 6.45
C ALA A 271 -15.48 13.19 5.24
N ALA A 272 -14.88 12.06 4.86
CA ALA A 272 -15.46 11.15 3.87
C ALA A 272 -16.79 10.56 4.37
N HIS A 273 -16.88 10.21 5.65
CA HIS A 273 -18.08 9.64 6.27
C HIS A 273 -19.21 10.67 6.49
N CYS A 274 -18.88 11.93 6.81
CA CYS A 274 -19.84 13.02 6.98
C CYS A 274 -20.37 13.55 5.64
N ARG A 275 -19.58 13.53 4.56
CA ARG A 275 -20.01 14.04 3.25
C ARG A 275 -20.84 13.03 2.43
N VAL A 276 -20.80 11.75 2.78
CA VAL A 276 -21.68 10.70 2.20
C VAL A 276 -23.14 10.82 2.67
N ARG A 277 -23.42 11.62 3.72
CA ARG A 277 -24.79 11.82 4.22
C ARG A 277 -25.63 12.83 3.42
N ASP A 278 -25.01 13.71 2.62
CA ASP A 278 -25.69 14.89 2.04
C ASP A 278 -25.62 15.00 0.50
N CYS A 279 -25.28 13.93 -0.23
CA CYS A 279 -25.30 13.96 -1.70
C CYS A 279 -26.03 12.75 -2.30
N ASP A 280 -27.26 13.00 -2.78
CA ASP A 280 -27.96 12.15 -3.74
C ASP A 280 -27.17 12.12 -5.07
N GLY A 281 -26.15 11.26 -5.13
CA GLY A 281 -25.28 11.14 -6.29
C GLY A 281 -24.18 10.13 -6.03
N TRP A 282 -24.33 8.95 -6.63
CA TRP A 282 -23.45 7.79 -6.51
C TRP A 282 -21.95 8.13 -6.57
N VAL A 283 -21.32 8.19 -5.39
CA VAL A 283 -19.88 7.97 -5.19
C VAL A 283 -19.76 6.91 -4.10
N VAL A 284 -19.65 5.65 -4.52
CA VAL A 284 -19.46 4.53 -3.60
C VAL A 284 -18.02 4.55 -3.10
N ILE A 285 -17.80 5.22 -1.98
CA ILE A 285 -16.68 4.93 -1.08
C ILE A 285 -17.26 3.96 -0.05
N TYR A 286 -16.97 2.68 -0.24
CA TYR A 286 -17.33 1.64 0.73
C TYR A 286 -16.74 2.03 2.09
N THR A 287 -17.61 2.21 3.08
CA THR A 287 -17.31 2.08 4.50
C THR A 287 -18.56 1.44 5.11
N SER A 288 -18.48 0.15 5.41
CA SER A 288 -19.56 -0.59 6.05
C SER A 288 -18.99 -1.31 7.25
N ALA A 289 -19.62 -1.02 8.40
CA ALA A 289 -19.63 -1.79 9.65
C ALA A 289 -18.90 -1.11 10.83
N TYR A 290 -19.48 -0.03 11.38
CA TYR A 290 -19.32 0.25 12.81
C TYR A 290 -20.49 0.97 13.49
N LYS A 291 -21.57 1.30 12.77
CA LYS A 291 -22.73 1.97 13.40
C LYS A 291 -23.65 1.03 14.17
N GLU A 292 -23.67 -0.26 13.85
CA GLU A 292 -24.65 -1.20 14.40
C GLU A 292 -24.30 -1.80 15.77
N ARG A 293 -23.11 -1.47 16.32
CA ARG A 293 -22.68 -1.91 17.66
C ARG A 293 -22.87 -0.81 18.71
N ARG A 294 -22.65 0.45 18.36
CA ARG A 294 -22.87 1.60 19.27
C ARG A 294 -24.34 1.81 19.62
N ASP A 295 -25.25 1.59 18.66
CA ASP A 295 -26.69 1.77 18.91
C ASP A 295 -27.31 0.63 19.74
N ARG A 296 -26.60 -0.51 19.91
CA ARG A 296 -27.02 -1.60 20.80
C ARG A 296 -26.57 -1.40 22.25
N GLU A 297 -25.48 -0.67 22.48
CA GLU A 297 -24.98 -0.35 23.83
C GLU A 297 -25.66 0.88 24.45
N ILE A 298 -26.39 1.68 23.66
CA ILE A 298 -27.18 2.82 24.15
C ILE A 298 -28.62 2.40 24.53
N HIS A 299 -29.01 1.16 24.24
CA HIS A 299 -30.36 0.62 24.50
C HIS A 299 -30.38 -0.66 25.35
N GLN A 300 -29.33 -0.93 26.12
CA GLN A 300 -29.32 -1.85 27.25
C GLN A 300 -28.82 -1.14 28.50
#